data_AF-A3DL20-F1
#
_entry.id   AF-A3DL20-F1
#
_cell.length_a   1.000
_cell.length_b   1.000
_cell.length_c   1.000
_cell.angle_alpha   90.00
_cell.angle_beta   90.00
_cell.angle_gamma   90.00
#
_symmetry.space_group_name_H-M   'P 1'
#
loop_
_entity.id
_entity.type
_entity.pdbx_description
1 polymer ?
#
loop_
_entity_poly.entity_id
_entity_poly.type
_entity_poly.pdbx_seq_one_letter_code
_entity_poly.pdbx_strand_id
1 'polypeptide(L)'
;MSDNVRSGDHKRIKYRDDVFNRISLIISDGLRPIYEYNNIVKNYGYYLKPVHIVVKKSGNETVKYYYYGRYWYRIEYVKGKKKRLKWIYVGKEKPDKKLPDPPNNPFEGTVIKIRNGTIEISGSKEALSILSRAFQLE
;
A
#
# COMPACT_ATOMS: atom_id res chain seq x y z
N MET A 1 1.51 -17.14 28.84
CA MET A 1 1.30 -17.91 27.61
C MET A 1 0.31 -17.13 26.76
N SER A 2 0.81 -16.47 25.72
CA SER A 2 -0.01 -15.81 24.70
C SER A 2 0.86 -15.47 23.49
N ASP A 3 0.86 -16.44 22.58
CA ASP A 3 0.80 -16.35 21.12
C ASP A 3 1.82 -15.51 20.34
N ASN A 4 2.74 -16.29 19.78
CA ASN A 4 3.68 -16.00 18.71
C ASN A 4 2.96 -15.92 17.34
N VAL A 5 2.91 -14.75 16.71
CA VAL A 5 2.38 -14.50 15.34
C VAL A 5 3.11 -13.25 14.81
N ARG A 6 3.92 -13.19 13.74
CA ARG A 6 4.02 -13.89 12.43
C ARG A 6 5.50 -13.93 11.99
N SER A 7 6.03 -15.11 11.71
CA SER A 7 7.22 -15.25 10.84
C SER A 7 6.80 -14.97 9.40
N GLY A 8 6.80 -13.70 8.99
CA GLY A 8 6.70 -13.37 7.57
C GLY A 8 7.98 -13.77 6.85
N ASP A 9 7.88 -14.22 5.60
CA ASP A 9 9.06 -14.43 4.77
C ASP A 9 9.67 -13.05 4.42
N HIS A 10 11.01 -12.95 4.45
CA HIS A 10 11.73 -11.69 4.24
C HIS A 10 12.69 -11.81 3.05
N LYS A 11 12.68 -10.83 2.15
CA LYS A 11 13.64 -10.71 1.04
C LYS A 11 14.39 -9.39 1.13
N ARG A 12 15.73 -9.44 1.14
CA ARG A 12 16.61 -8.26 1.19
C ARG A 12 17.49 -8.20 -0.05
N ILE A 13 17.52 -7.04 -0.71
CA ILE A 13 18.20 -6.86 -2.00
C ILE A 13 18.85 -5.47 -2.04
N LYS A 14 20.02 -5.36 -2.67
CA LYS A 14 20.66 -4.06 -2.92
C LYS A 14 19.75 -3.19 -3.79
N TYR A 15 19.54 -1.95 -3.39
CA TYR A 15 18.73 -0.98 -4.12
C TYR A 15 19.42 -0.63 -5.44
N ARG A 16 18.64 -0.73 -6.51
CA ARG A 16 18.91 -0.17 -7.82
C ARG A 16 17.60 0.44 -8.32
N ASP A 17 17.67 1.59 -8.98
CA ASP A 17 16.47 2.29 -9.45
C ASP A 17 15.64 1.43 -10.41
N ASP A 18 16.29 0.63 -11.26
CA ASP A 18 15.60 -0.28 -12.18
C ASP A 18 14.80 -1.37 -11.44
N VAL A 19 15.35 -1.91 -10.36
CA VAL A 19 14.67 -2.92 -9.53
C VAL A 19 13.47 -2.29 -8.83
N PHE A 20 13.61 -1.10 -8.26
CA PHE A 20 12.48 -0.39 -7.64
C PHE A 20 11.39 -0.03 -8.66
N ASN A 21 11.78 0.37 -9.88
CA ASN A 21 10.84 0.67 -10.95
C ASN A 21 10.07 -0.58 -11.38
N ARG A 22 10.73 -1.74 -11.53
CA ARG A 22 10.08 -3.03 -11.84
C ARG A 22 9.09 -3.44 -10.75
N ILE A 23 9.49 -3.34 -9.48
CA ILE A 23 8.59 -3.56 -8.33
C ILE A 23 7.38 -2.64 -8.42
N SER A 24 7.60 -1.34 -8.65
CA SER A 24 6.54 -0.34 -8.71
C SER A 24 5.56 -0.60 -9.85
N LEU A 25 6.05 -1.08 -11.00
CA LEU A 25 5.21 -1.46 -12.14
C LEU A 25 4.33 -2.67 -11.82
N ILE A 26 4.90 -3.74 -11.26
CA ILE A 26 4.15 -4.94 -10.86
C ILE A 26 3.07 -4.60 -9.84
N ILE A 27 3.40 -3.74 -8.87
CA ILE A 27 2.46 -3.29 -7.86
C ILE A 27 1.36 -2.43 -8.48
N SER A 28 1.71 -1.46 -9.31
CA SER A 28 0.73 -0.62 -10.00
C SER A 28 -0.26 -1.46 -10.80
N ASP A 29 0.24 -2.47 -11.52
CA ASP A 29 -0.58 -3.40 -12.28
C ASP A 29 -1.56 -4.19 -11.41
N GLY A 30 -1.07 -4.80 -10.32
CA GLY A 30 -1.89 -5.57 -9.40
C GLY A 30 -2.87 -4.73 -8.56
N LEU A 31 -2.65 -3.41 -8.46
CA LEU A 31 -3.55 -2.48 -7.78
C LEU A 31 -4.57 -1.81 -8.71
N ARG A 32 -4.50 -2.03 -10.04
CA ARG A 32 -5.47 -1.49 -11.02
C ARG A 32 -6.93 -1.73 -10.63
N PRO A 33 -7.35 -2.93 -10.19
CA PRO A 33 -8.75 -3.16 -9.81
C PRO A 33 -9.21 -2.27 -8.65
N ILE A 34 -8.32 -1.92 -7.70
CA ILE A 34 -8.66 -1.02 -6.58
C ILE A 34 -8.87 0.41 -7.10
N TYR A 35 -8.06 0.85 -8.06
CA TYR A 35 -8.23 2.18 -8.66
C TYR A 35 -9.51 2.26 -9.50
N GLU A 36 -9.86 1.20 -10.21
CA GLU A 36 -11.13 1.08 -10.94
C GLU A 36 -12.32 1.06 -9.97
N TYR A 37 -12.24 0.26 -8.91
CA TYR A 37 -13.22 0.20 -7.84
C TYR A 37 -13.48 1.58 -7.19
N ASN A 38 -12.44 2.41 -7.06
CA ASN A 38 -12.58 3.77 -6.55
C ASN A 38 -13.45 4.67 -7.44
N ASN A 39 -13.63 4.36 -8.73
CA ASN A 39 -14.59 5.07 -9.58
C ASN A 39 -16.05 4.80 -9.20
N ILE A 40 -16.32 3.70 -8.51
CA ILE A 40 -17.65 3.34 -8.04
C ILE A 40 -17.88 3.95 -6.66
N VAL A 41 -17.00 3.68 -5.70
CA VAL A 41 -17.21 4.09 -4.29
C VAL A 41 -17.08 5.59 -4.04
N LYS A 42 -16.45 6.34 -4.94
CA LYS A 42 -16.41 7.82 -4.85
C LYS A 42 -17.80 8.44 -4.83
N ASN A 43 -18.79 7.80 -5.48
CA ASN A 43 -20.19 8.25 -5.48
C ASN A 43 -20.85 8.13 -4.10
N TYR A 44 -20.26 7.33 -3.20
CA TYR A 44 -20.68 7.17 -1.81
C TYR A 44 -19.84 8.04 -0.85
N GLY A 45 -18.93 8.88 -1.38
CA GLY A 45 -18.04 9.72 -0.57
C GLY A 45 -16.86 8.99 0.05
N TYR A 46 -16.58 7.75 -0.37
CA TYR A 46 -15.49 6.92 0.13
C TYR A 46 -14.40 6.69 -0.91
N TYR A 47 -13.21 6.35 -0.42
CA TYR A 47 -12.07 5.97 -1.23
C TYR A 47 -11.24 4.92 -0.51
N LEU A 48 -10.81 3.90 -1.24
CA LEU A 48 -9.91 2.86 -0.75
C LEU A 48 -8.49 3.14 -1.21
N LYS A 49 -7.63 3.54 -0.27
CA LYS A 49 -6.21 3.77 -0.53
C LYS A 49 -5.44 2.46 -0.32
N PRO A 50 -4.76 1.91 -1.33
CA PRO A 50 -4.07 0.62 -1.21
C PRO A 50 -2.69 0.68 -0.57
N VAL A 51 -2.10 1.89 -0.44
CA VAL A 51 -0.74 2.09 0.06
C VAL A 51 -0.66 3.25 1.05
N HIS A 52 0.02 3.03 2.17
CA HIS A 52 0.39 4.06 3.13
C HIS A 52 1.91 4.23 3.14
N ILE A 53 2.40 5.43 2.83
CA ILE A 53 3.83 5.71 2.70
C ILE A 53 4.27 6.53 3.91
N VAL A 54 5.31 6.07 4.61
CA VAL A 54 5.91 6.75 5.75
C VAL A 54 7.38 7.02 5.45
N VAL A 55 7.82 8.26 5.64
CA VAL A 55 9.24 8.64 5.54
C VAL A 55 9.71 9.01 6.94
N LYS A 56 10.69 8.29 7.46
CA LYS A 56 11.35 8.59 8.73
C LYS A 56 12.77 9.10 8.47
N LYS A 57 13.12 10.23 9.09
CA LYS A 57 14.48 10.79 9.04
C LYS A 57 15.10 10.68 10.43
N SER A 58 16.33 10.20 10.51
CA SER A 58 17.11 10.13 11.76
C SER A 58 18.58 10.40 11.43
N GLY A 59 19.11 11.54 11.89
CA GLY A 59 20.43 12.02 11.48
C GLY A 59 20.54 12.12 9.95
N ASN A 60 21.59 11.50 9.39
CA ASN A 60 21.83 11.45 7.94
C ASN A 60 21.07 10.32 7.22
N GLU A 61 20.23 9.59 7.94
CA GLU A 61 19.51 8.45 7.40
C GLU A 61 18.05 8.78 7.08
N THR A 62 17.60 8.36 5.91
CA THR A 62 16.20 8.39 5.51
C THR A 62 15.70 6.98 5.24
N VAL A 63 14.64 6.58 5.92
CA VAL A 63 13.96 5.30 5.71
C VAL A 63 12.58 5.56 5.13
N LYS A 64 12.28 4.95 3.98
CA LYS A 64 10.94 4.96 3.38
C LYS A 64 10.27 3.61 3.63
N TYR A 65 9.04 3.64 4.10
CA TYR A 65 8.18 2.47 4.28
C TYR A 65 6.96 2.61 3.38
N TYR A 66 6.63 1.54 2.66
CA TYR A 66 5.41 1.40 1.87
C TYR A 66 4.63 0.25 2.49
N TYR A 67 3.51 0.57 3.13
CA TYR A 67 2.61 -0.40 3.72
C TYR A 67 1.43 -0.62 2.78
N TYR A 68 1.31 -1.83 2.25
CA TYR A 68 0.23 -2.21 1.35
C TYR A 68 -0.90 -2.85 2.14
N GLY A 69 -2.12 -2.40 1.90
CA GLY A 69 -3.30 -2.86 2.63
C GLY A 69 -4.57 -2.18 2.16
N ARG A 70 -5.57 -2.13 3.02
CA ARG A 70 -6.85 -1.47 2.78
C ARG A 70 -7.00 -0.33 3.77
N TYR A 71 -6.89 0.91 3.29
CA TYR A 71 -7.07 2.10 4.11
C TYR A 71 -8.24 2.89 3.56
N TRP A 72 -9.36 2.84 4.27
CA TRP A 72 -10.55 3.56 3.90
C TRP A 72 -10.42 5.03 4.29
N TYR A 73 -10.86 5.89 3.37
CA TYR A 73 -10.99 7.32 3.60
C TYR A 73 -12.38 7.79 3.20
N ARG A 74 -12.91 8.74 3.97
CA ARG A 74 -14.07 9.56 3.62
C ARG A 74 -13.58 10.90 3.12
N ILE A 75 -14.19 11.40 2.05
CA ILE A 75 -13.94 12.73 1.52
C ILE A 75 -15.04 13.68 2.02
N GLU A 76 -14.62 14.74 2.70
CA GLU A 76 -15.52 15.81 3.12
C GLU A 76 -15.14 17.13 2.45
N TYR A 77 -16.15 17.90 2.07
CA TYR A 77 -15.99 19.27 1.60
C TYR A 77 -16.34 20.23 2.73
N VAL A 78 -15.34 20.90 3.29
CA VAL A 78 -15.58 21.92 4.31
C VAL A 78 -15.99 23.21 3.61
N LYS A 79 -17.19 23.72 3.91
CA LYS A 79 -17.66 25.03 3.44
C LYS A 79 -17.04 26.13 4.28
N GLY A 80 -16.39 27.09 3.61
CA GLY A 80 -15.77 28.30 4.15
C GLY A 80 -15.42 29.25 2.98
N LYS A 81 -14.59 30.29 3.19
CA LYS A 81 -14.22 31.25 2.12
C LYS A 81 -13.59 30.59 0.86
N LYS A 82 -13.03 29.38 0.98
CA LYS A 82 -12.59 28.53 -0.14
C LYS A 82 -13.01 27.08 0.16
N LYS A 83 -13.55 26.38 -0.85
CA LYS A 83 -13.89 24.94 -0.76
C LYS A 83 -12.61 24.13 -0.57
N ARG A 84 -12.45 23.48 0.59
CA ARG A 84 -11.30 22.61 0.89
C ARG A 84 -11.76 21.15 0.97
N LEU A 85 -11.00 20.28 0.33
CA LEU A 85 -11.17 18.83 0.37
C LEU A 85 -10.44 18.29 1.62
N LYS A 86 -11.15 17.54 2.46
CA LYS A 86 -10.59 16.88 3.63
C LYS A 86 -10.71 15.37 3.47
N TRP A 87 -9.59 14.68 3.59
CA TRP A 87 -9.52 13.22 3.65
C TRP A 87 -9.53 12.77 5.10
N ILE A 88 -10.50 11.94 5.47
CA ILE A 88 -10.68 11.46 6.84
C ILE A 88 -10.48 9.96 6.83
N TYR A 89 -9.47 9.47 7.53
CA TYR A 89 -9.22 8.04 7.67
C TYR A 89 -10.35 7.40 8.48
N VAL A 90 -10.97 6.35 7.92
CA VAL A 90 -12.13 5.68 8.53
C VAL A 90 -11.77 4.32 9.14
N GLY A 91 -10.66 3.72 8.72
CA GLY A 91 -10.21 2.42 9.22
C GLY A 91 -9.73 1.49 8.12
N LYS A 92 -9.56 0.22 8.46
CA LYS A 92 -9.16 -0.84 7.53
C LYS A 92 -10.33 -1.68 7.02
N GLU A 93 -11.41 -1.73 7.78
CA GLU A 93 -12.62 -2.45 7.45
C GLU A 93 -13.55 -1.65 6.54
N LYS A 94 -14.38 -2.34 5.75
CA LYS A 94 -15.38 -1.72 4.88
C LYS A 94 -16.35 -0.88 5.74
N PRO A 95 -16.43 0.44 5.55
CA PRO A 95 -17.09 1.34 6.51
C PRO A 95 -18.62 1.32 6.42
N ASP A 96 -19.20 0.88 5.30
CA ASP A 96 -20.64 0.81 5.08
C ASP A 96 -21.00 -0.46 4.30
N LYS A 97 -22.04 -1.17 4.75
CA LYS A 97 -22.54 -2.40 4.13
C LYS A 97 -23.11 -2.17 2.72
N LYS A 98 -23.57 -0.94 2.42
CA LYS A 98 -24.12 -0.57 1.09
C LYS A 98 -23.04 -0.43 0.03
N LEU A 99 -21.77 -0.30 0.43
CA LEU A 99 -20.67 -0.28 -0.53
C LEU A 99 -20.54 -1.68 -1.15
N PRO A 100 -20.24 -1.76 -2.46
CA PRO A 100 -19.82 -3.02 -3.07
C PRO A 100 -18.62 -3.59 -2.32
N ASP A 101 -18.34 -4.88 -2.49
CA ASP A 101 -17.16 -5.47 -1.88
C ASP A 101 -15.90 -5.00 -2.62
N PRO A 102 -14.83 -4.64 -1.88
CA PRO A 102 -13.58 -4.24 -2.51
C PRO A 102 -12.95 -5.45 -3.23
N PRO A 103 -12.24 -5.21 -4.35
CA PRO A 103 -11.51 -6.27 -5.01
C PRO A 103 -10.39 -6.82 -4.11
N ASN A 104 -9.90 -8.02 -4.45
CA ASN A 104 -8.75 -8.59 -3.77
C ASN A 104 -7.51 -7.67 -3.93
N ASN A 105 -6.68 -7.62 -2.89
CA ASN A 105 -5.40 -6.93 -2.92
C ASN A 105 -4.27 -7.97 -2.71
N PRO A 106 -3.56 -8.39 -3.78
CA PRO A 106 -2.52 -9.42 -3.67
C PRO A 106 -1.33 -8.98 -2.82
N PHE A 107 -1.20 -7.67 -2.54
CA PHE A 107 -0.12 -7.11 -1.74
C PHE A 107 -0.56 -6.75 -0.32
N GLU A 108 -1.77 -7.11 0.11
CA GLU A 108 -2.24 -6.79 1.45
C GLU A 108 -1.33 -7.38 2.54
N GLY A 109 -0.92 -6.53 3.49
CA GLY A 109 0.04 -6.88 4.53
C GLY A 109 1.51 -6.84 4.09
N THR A 110 1.79 -6.51 2.83
CA THR A 110 3.15 -6.35 2.32
C THR A 110 3.76 -5.04 2.80
N VAL A 111 5.02 -5.09 3.20
CA VAL A 111 5.83 -3.93 3.58
C VAL A 111 7.07 -3.89 2.71
N ILE A 112 7.29 -2.75 2.03
CA ILE A 112 8.55 -2.46 1.37
C ILE A 112 9.26 -1.37 2.15
N LYS A 113 10.48 -1.66 2.59
CA LYS A 113 11.34 -0.75 3.34
C LYS A 113 12.58 -0.44 2.52
N ILE A 114 12.84 0.84 2.32
CA ILE A 114 14.02 1.34 1.60
C ILE A 114 14.90 2.11 2.59
N ARG A 115 16.14 1.65 2.76
CA ARG A 115 17.13 2.22 3.70
C ARG A 115 18.53 1.95 3.18
N ASN A 116 19.43 2.94 3.21
CA ASN A 116 20.85 2.81 2.88
C ASN A 116 21.13 2.00 1.61
N GLY A 117 20.44 2.35 0.52
CA GLY A 117 20.61 1.64 -0.75
C GLY A 117 20.25 0.16 -0.68
N THR A 118 19.28 -0.23 0.16
CA THR A 118 18.73 -1.59 0.26
C THR A 118 17.20 -1.53 0.20
N ILE A 119 16.60 -2.51 -0.46
CA ILE A 119 15.16 -2.80 -0.44
C ILE A 119 14.94 -4.06 0.39
N GLU A 120 14.13 -3.96 1.43
CA GLU A 120 13.63 -5.07 2.23
C GLU A 120 12.12 -5.23 1.96
N ILE A 121 11.69 -6.43 1.60
CA ILE A 121 10.29 -6.76 1.33
C ILE A 121 9.87 -7.86 2.29
N SER A 122 8.76 -7.66 2.99
CA SER A 122 8.08 -8.68 3.78
C SER A 122 6.60 -8.70 3.42
N GLY A 123 5.96 -9.86 3.47
CA GLY A 123 4.56 -10.00 3.07
C GLY A 123 4.10 -11.45 3.04
N SER A 124 2.96 -11.69 2.40
CA SER A 124 2.47 -13.06 2.16
C SER A 124 3.35 -13.78 1.13
N LYS A 125 3.32 -15.13 1.12
CA LYS A 125 3.99 -15.93 0.10
C LYS A 125 3.56 -15.57 -1.32
N GLU A 126 2.27 -15.31 -1.51
CA GLU A 126 1.71 -14.86 -2.79
C GLU A 126 2.33 -13.53 -3.23
N ALA A 127 2.32 -12.51 -2.35
CA ALA A 127 2.89 -11.20 -2.64
C ALA A 127 4.38 -11.30 -3.01
N LEU A 128 5.14 -12.07 -2.22
CA LEU A 128 6.56 -12.27 -2.47
C LEU A 128 6.83 -13.03 -3.76
N SER A 129 5.99 -14.02 -4.09
CA SER A 129 6.06 -14.75 -5.36
C SER A 129 5.81 -13.82 -6.55
N ILE A 130 4.80 -12.96 -6.49
CA ILE A 130 4.51 -11.97 -7.54
C ILE A 130 5.66 -10.98 -7.69
N LEU A 131 6.13 -10.41 -6.58
CA LEU A 131 7.23 -9.44 -6.59
C LEU A 131 8.58 -10.07 -6.97
N SER A 132 8.72 -11.40 -6.84
CA SER A 132 9.95 -12.10 -7.21
C SER A 132 10.31 -11.91 -8.69
N ARG A 133 9.31 -11.72 -9.55
CA ARG A 133 9.45 -11.45 -10.99
C ARG A 133 10.23 -10.17 -11.28
N ALA A 134 10.23 -9.20 -10.36
CA ALA A 134 11.04 -7.98 -10.51
C ALA A 134 12.55 -8.26 -10.55
N PHE A 135 12.98 -9.42 -10.03
CA PHE A 135 14.39 -9.77 -9.85
C PHE A 135 14.87 -10.87 -10.79
N GLN A 136 13.97 -11.44 -11.59
CA GLN A 136 14.36 -12.35 -12.65
C GLN A 136 15.01 -11.49 -13.76
N LEU A 137 16.32 -11.65 -13.92
CA LEU A 137 17.05 -11.12 -15.07
C LEU A 137 16.67 -11.98 -16.29
N GLU A 138 16.44 -11.32 -17.43
CA GLU A 138 16.78 -11.92 -18.73
C GLU A 138 18.32 -11.92 -18.86
#